data_AF-A0A914P579-F1
#
_entry.id   AF-A0A914P579-F1
#
_cell.length_a   1.000
_cell.length_b   1.000
_cell.length_c   1.000
_cell.angle_alpha   90.00
_cell.angle_beta   90.00
_cell.angle_gamma   90.00
#
_symmetry.space_group_name_H-M   'P 1'
#
loop_
_entity.id
_entity.type
_entity.pdbx_description
1 polymer ?
#
loop_
_entity_poly.entity_id
_entity_poly.type
_entity_poly.pdbx_seq_one_letter_code
_entity_poly.pdbx_strand_id
1 'polypeptide(L)'
;MKEENHFFPHGWNYNINMDIRLRTLPEKKYYYPESMGKERRKEFENWYNLNKNEPFCLREQIEEYCEQDVRILAHALVKLQKLFFDLAPDPSKRDDIIVSSMTLASACLRHFCINYLKPTQIGIIPDNGYHKDTNQSLIAIKVIRWIEHETGLQIQNQQSAEGEYRLRVSDGSLLRLDGFIKEKNIAIEFLGCAWHGHDCLYRPHEICLNGKTALYNQDKLNERIKLLEEQDIKTKIIWECNVYKKLEIDPEMKLFFDALPDIGPLFPRDSFHGGRTGPLALKCNLEGNLEETFEISCYDVVSLYPAVNFYADYPIGHPEVLELNKEVHWTKHEDLHPYRGIFKLFIIPPDDLFIPVIPERIHGKLIFHLCHQCTIEIESGIAKRKENKYSKEIGRKWCAHSTTICPLLNYRLINR
;
A
#
# COMPACT_ATOMS: atom_id res chain seq x y z
N MET A 1 -13.35 38.98 18.49
CA MET A 1 -14.11 39.68 17.45
C MET A 1 -15.55 39.25 17.59
N LYS A 2 -16.49 40.18 17.75
CA LYS A 2 -17.90 39.84 17.54
C LYS A 2 -18.04 39.57 16.04
N GLU A 3 -18.50 38.38 15.68
CA GLU A 3 -18.91 38.08 14.30
C GLU A 3 -20.09 38.99 13.97
N GLU A 4 -19.84 40.05 13.20
CA GLU A 4 -20.95 40.73 12.54
C GLU A 4 -21.42 39.80 11.43
N ASN A 5 -22.57 39.18 11.64
CA ASN A 5 -23.21 38.29 10.67
C ASN A 5 -23.63 39.10 9.44
N HIS A 6 -22.68 39.30 8.51
CA HIS A 6 -22.98 39.87 7.21
C HIS A 6 -23.63 38.78 6.34
N PHE A 7 -24.80 39.10 5.77
CA PHE A 7 -25.45 38.23 4.80
C PHE A 7 -25.06 38.68 3.39
N PHE A 8 -24.61 37.74 2.55
CA PHE A 8 -24.18 38.04 1.18
C PHE A 8 -25.24 37.61 0.16
N PRO A 9 -25.59 38.45 -0.84
CA PRO A 9 -26.61 38.14 -1.84
C PRO A 9 -26.05 37.25 -2.95
N HIS A 10 -25.85 35.96 -2.67
CA HIS A 10 -25.28 35.00 -3.62
C HIS A 10 -26.00 34.95 -4.98
N GLY A 11 -27.32 35.15 -5.00
CA GLY A 11 -28.11 35.21 -6.23
C GLY A 11 -27.96 36.50 -7.03
N TRP A 12 -27.27 37.51 -6.51
CA TRP A 12 -26.94 38.76 -7.21
C TRP A 12 -25.49 38.78 -7.73
N ASN A 13 -24.69 37.74 -7.39
CA ASN A 13 -23.27 37.65 -7.72
C ASN A 13 -23.03 37.28 -9.20
N TYR A 14 -23.19 38.26 -10.08
CA TYR A 14 -22.89 38.16 -11.50
C TYR A 14 -21.94 39.27 -11.92
N ASN A 15 -21.02 38.98 -12.85
CA ASN A 15 -20.04 39.98 -13.33
C ASN A 15 -20.70 41.25 -13.87
N ILE A 16 -21.87 41.13 -14.51
CA ILE A 16 -22.63 42.27 -15.03
C ILE A 16 -23.10 43.24 -13.92
N ASN A 17 -23.22 42.75 -12.68
CA ASN A 17 -23.70 43.52 -11.54
C ASN A 17 -22.57 44.19 -10.74
N MET A 18 -21.29 43.95 -11.06
CA MET A 18 -20.13 44.38 -10.26
C MET A 18 -20.09 45.89 -10.02
N ASP A 19 -20.35 46.69 -11.06
CA ASP A 19 -20.24 48.15 -11.02
C ASP A 19 -21.60 48.86 -10.85
N ILE A 20 -22.68 48.09 -10.65
CA ILE A 20 -24.01 48.64 -10.43
C ILE A 20 -24.14 49.09 -8.97
N ARG A 21 -24.39 50.38 -8.76
CA ARG A 21 -24.70 50.96 -7.45
C ARG A 21 -26.21 51.00 -7.24
N LEU A 22 -26.69 50.19 -6.29
CA LEU A 22 -28.07 50.22 -5.82
C LEU A 22 -28.21 51.21 -4.65
N ARG A 23 -29.37 51.86 -4.57
CA ARG A 23 -29.70 52.74 -3.43
C ARG A 23 -30.15 51.98 -2.18
N THR A 24 -30.45 50.70 -2.34
CA THR A 24 -30.96 49.78 -1.33
C THR A 24 -30.28 48.43 -1.49
N LEU A 25 -30.38 47.56 -0.48
CA LEU A 25 -29.92 46.18 -0.61
C LEU A 25 -30.66 45.43 -1.75
N PRO A 26 -30.05 44.41 -2.37
CA PRO A 26 -30.72 43.50 -3.28
C PRO A 26 -31.98 42.87 -2.66
N GLU A 27 -32.92 42.44 -3.51
CA GLU A 27 -34.13 41.77 -3.04
C GLU A 27 -33.83 40.51 -2.20
N LYS A 28 -34.65 40.24 -1.19
CA LYS A 28 -34.51 39.08 -0.27
C LYS A 28 -34.27 37.75 -1.00
N LYS A 29 -34.88 37.54 -2.16
CA LYS A 29 -34.74 36.30 -2.96
C LYS A 29 -33.28 35.97 -3.30
N TYR A 30 -32.43 36.98 -3.45
CA TYR A 30 -31.02 36.80 -3.81
C TYR A 30 -30.14 36.32 -2.65
N TYR A 31 -30.67 36.26 -1.43
CA TYR A 31 -29.98 35.73 -0.26
C TYR A 31 -30.37 34.28 0.06
N TYR A 32 -31.31 33.69 -0.70
CA TYR A 32 -31.81 32.32 -0.50
C TYR A 32 -32.31 32.01 0.92
N PRO A 33 -33.26 32.79 1.49
CA PRO A 33 -33.76 32.56 2.85
C PRO A 33 -34.46 31.20 3.04
N GLU A 34 -34.96 30.58 1.97
CA GLU A 34 -35.60 29.25 2.03
C GLU A 34 -34.62 28.10 2.26
N SER A 35 -33.34 28.25 1.91
CA SER A 35 -32.30 27.24 2.20
C SER A 35 -31.69 27.40 3.59
N MET A 36 -31.99 28.50 4.30
CA MET A 36 -31.49 28.75 5.64
C MET A 36 -32.27 27.94 6.69
N GLY A 37 -31.56 27.45 7.72
CA GLY A 37 -32.19 26.89 8.91
C GLY A 37 -33.08 27.91 9.64
N LYS A 38 -34.04 27.43 10.45
CA LYS A 38 -35.07 28.26 11.09
C LYS A 38 -34.52 29.44 11.90
N GLU A 39 -33.43 29.25 12.64
CA GLU A 39 -32.82 30.31 13.47
C GLU A 39 -32.07 31.33 12.60
N ARG A 40 -31.22 30.86 11.68
CA ARG A 40 -30.48 31.71 10.75
C ARG A 40 -31.39 32.57 9.87
N ARG A 41 -32.54 32.03 9.47
CA ARG A 41 -33.55 32.77 8.71
C ARG A 41 -34.16 33.91 9.53
N LYS A 42 -34.38 33.74 10.84
CA LYS A 42 -34.86 34.82 11.71
C LYS A 42 -33.81 35.93 11.86
N GLU A 43 -32.54 35.55 12.02
CA GLU A 43 -31.41 36.50 12.05
C GLU A 43 -31.34 37.32 10.75
N PHE A 44 -31.47 36.65 9.61
CA PHE A 44 -31.51 37.29 8.29
C PHE A 44 -32.66 38.28 8.17
N GLU A 45 -33.88 37.89 8.55
CA GLU A 45 -35.04 38.77 8.45
C GLU A 45 -34.87 40.03 9.31
N ASN A 46 -34.36 39.88 10.53
CA ASN A 46 -34.07 41.01 11.41
C ASN A 46 -33.00 41.94 10.80
N TRP A 47 -31.88 41.37 10.35
CA TRP A 47 -30.79 42.11 9.71
C TRP A 47 -31.27 42.84 8.43
N TYR A 48 -31.99 42.15 7.56
CA TYR A 48 -32.46 42.72 6.30
C TYR A 48 -33.42 43.88 6.54
N ASN A 49 -34.35 43.73 7.50
CA ASN A 49 -35.32 44.79 7.79
C ASN A 49 -34.66 46.05 8.37
N LEU A 50 -33.56 45.91 9.12
CA LEU A 50 -32.76 47.02 9.63
C LEU A 50 -31.94 47.71 8.55
N ASN A 51 -31.36 46.94 7.62
CA ASN A 51 -30.36 47.43 6.66
C ASN A 51 -30.89 47.62 5.23
N LYS A 52 -32.17 47.32 4.94
CA LYS A 52 -32.74 47.35 3.58
C LYS A 52 -32.52 48.67 2.80
N ASN A 53 -32.38 49.79 3.51
CA ASN A 53 -32.22 51.11 2.89
C ASN A 53 -30.76 51.51 2.68
N GLU A 54 -29.80 50.64 3.02
CA GLU A 54 -28.39 50.91 2.80
C GLU A 54 -28.01 50.79 1.32
N PRO A 55 -27.13 51.67 0.81
CA PRO A 55 -26.63 51.56 -0.55
C PRO A 55 -25.80 50.29 -0.72
N PHE A 56 -25.89 49.66 -1.88
CA PHE A 56 -25.20 48.41 -2.17
C PHE A 56 -24.40 48.52 -3.47
N CYS A 57 -23.15 48.08 -3.43
CA CYS A 57 -22.27 47.93 -4.59
C CYS A 57 -21.59 46.56 -4.50
N LEU A 58 -21.79 45.70 -5.51
CA LEU A 58 -21.31 44.33 -5.45
C LEU A 58 -19.77 44.25 -5.37
N ARG A 59 -19.05 45.10 -6.11
CA ARG A 59 -17.58 45.17 -6.07
C ARG A 59 -17.07 45.45 -4.67
N GLU A 60 -17.59 46.49 -4.02
CA GLU A 60 -17.17 46.89 -2.66
C GLU A 60 -17.47 45.78 -1.64
N GLN A 61 -18.62 45.13 -1.77
CA GLN A 61 -19.02 44.04 -0.89
C GLN A 61 -18.20 42.77 -1.07
N ILE A 62 -17.79 42.44 -2.30
CA ILE A 62 -16.88 41.32 -2.56
C ILE A 62 -15.48 41.62 -2.04
N GLU A 63 -14.97 42.84 -2.24
CA GLU A 63 -13.67 43.26 -1.69
C GLU A 63 -13.67 43.14 -0.17
N GLU A 64 -14.70 43.67 0.50
CA GLU A 64 -14.85 43.57 1.95
C GLU A 64 -14.98 42.11 2.42
N TYR A 65 -15.81 41.31 1.76
CA TYR A 65 -15.98 39.88 2.06
C TYR A 65 -14.66 39.12 1.95
N CYS A 66 -13.93 39.30 0.85
CA CYS A 66 -12.64 38.65 0.62
C CYS A 66 -11.59 39.09 1.64
N GLU A 67 -11.52 40.37 1.98
CA GLU A 67 -10.62 40.87 3.03
C GLU A 67 -10.94 40.25 4.39
N GLN A 68 -12.21 40.17 4.75
CA GLN A 68 -12.66 39.57 6.00
C GLN A 68 -12.34 38.07 6.06
N ASP A 69 -12.62 37.32 4.99
CA ASP A 69 -12.29 35.89 4.89
C ASP A 69 -10.78 35.66 5.06
N VAL A 70 -9.94 36.44 4.38
CA VAL A 70 -8.48 36.33 4.52
C VAL A 70 -8.02 36.68 5.94
N ARG A 71 -8.60 37.72 6.57
CA ARG A 71 -8.27 38.09 7.96
C ARG A 71 -8.66 36.99 8.95
N ILE A 72 -9.83 36.37 8.77
CA ILE A 72 -10.29 35.25 9.60
C ILE A 72 -9.36 34.05 9.45
N LEU A 73 -9.00 33.68 8.22
CA LEU A 73 -8.08 32.57 7.95
C LEU A 73 -6.69 32.86 8.54
N ALA A 74 -6.17 34.08 8.41
CA ALA A 74 -4.91 34.47 9.01
C ALA A 74 -4.93 34.36 10.55
N HIS A 75 -6.00 34.83 11.20
CA HIS A 75 -6.18 34.67 12.64
C HIS A 75 -6.29 33.21 13.06
N ALA A 76 -6.98 32.37 12.27
CA ALA A 76 -7.07 30.93 12.51
C ALA A 76 -5.69 30.26 12.43
N LEU A 77 -4.85 30.62 11.46
CA LEU A 77 -3.48 30.12 11.35
C LEU A 77 -2.61 30.55 12.53
N VAL A 78 -2.69 31.80 12.97
CA VAL A 78 -1.98 32.28 14.17
C VAL A 78 -2.44 31.52 15.42
N LYS A 79 -3.74 31.25 15.55
CA LYS A 79 -4.29 30.47 16.65
C LYS A 79 -3.80 29.02 16.60
N LEU A 80 -3.80 28.40 15.42
CA LEU A 80 -3.31 27.04 15.19
C LEU A 80 -1.83 26.91 15.57
N GLN A 81 -0.99 27.83 15.10
CA GLN A 81 0.43 27.87 15.41
C GLN A 81 0.68 27.94 16.93
N LYS A 82 -0.04 28.83 17.62
CA LYS A 82 0.04 28.95 19.09
C LYS A 82 -0.35 27.65 19.78
N LEU A 83 -1.43 27.00 19.35
CA LEU A 83 -1.86 25.71 19.91
C LEU A 83 -0.77 24.64 19.78
N PHE A 84 -0.08 24.54 18.63
CA PHE A 84 1.03 23.59 18.47
C PHE A 84 2.24 23.91 19.34
N PHE A 85 2.54 25.20 19.57
CA PHE A 85 3.60 25.60 20.51
C PHE A 85 3.26 25.28 21.96
N ASP A 86 1.98 25.43 22.33
CA ASP A 86 1.48 25.13 23.67
C ASP A 86 1.41 23.61 23.92
N LEU A 87 1.17 22.82 22.87
CA LEU A 87 1.18 21.35 22.92
C LEU A 87 2.59 20.74 23.05
N ALA A 88 3.65 21.49 22.72
CA ALA A 88 5.01 20.99 22.85
C ALA A 88 5.41 20.98 24.34
N PRO A 89 5.71 19.81 24.94
CA PRO A 89 6.06 19.71 26.36
C PRO A 89 7.41 20.36 26.67
N ASP A 90 8.31 20.41 25.69
CA ASP A 90 9.64 21.02 25.79
C ASP A 90 9.72 22.24 24.85
N PRO A 91 9.87 23.47 25.38
CA PRO A 91 9.98 24.68 24.55
C PRO A 91 11.14 24.66 23.55
N SER A 92 12.22 23.91 23.81
CA SER A 92 13.37 23.80 22.91
C SER A 92 13.07 22.97 21.65
N LYS A 93 11.98 22.19 21.68
CA LYS A 93 11.54 21.31 20.59
C LYS A 93 10.33 21.84 19.83
N ARG A 94 9.96 23.11 20.07
CA ARG A 94 8.90 23.77 19.32
C ARG A 94 9.28 23.88 17.85
N ASP A 95 8.34 23.49 17.00
CA ASP A 95 8.47 23.51 15.55
C ASP A 95 7.34 24.36 14.98
N ASP A 96 7.68 25.29 14.09
CA ASP A 96 6.68 26.11 13.42
C ASP A 96 6.03 25.31 12.29
N ILE A 97 4.88 24.73 12.61
CA ILE A 97 4.14 23.85 11.70
C ILE A 97 3.65 24.55 10.44
N ILE A 98 3.53 25.88 10.42
CA ILE A 98 3.12 26.64 9.24
C ILE A 98 4.23 26.65 8.19
N VAL A 99 5.49 26.65 8.65
CA VAL A 99 6.66 26.63 7.77
C VAL A 99 7.08 25.19 7.46
N SER A 100 7.00 24.30 8.44
CA SER A 100 7.56 22.95 8.34
C SER A 100 6.63 21.92 7.70
N SER A 101 5.33 22.23 7.55
CA SER A 101 4.31 21.28 7.11
C SER A 101 3.27 21.91 6.18
N MET A 102 2.99 21.25 5.05
CA MET A 102 1.95 21.70 4.11
C MET A 102 0.53 21.26 4.51
N THR A 103 0.40 20.19 5.30
CA THR A 103 -0.89 19.60 5.67
C THR A 103 -0.99 19.43 7.17
N LEU A 104 -2.21 19.47 7.71
CA LEU A 104 -2.46 19.24 9.13
C LEU A 104 -1.97 17.84 9.57
N ALA A 105 -2.14 16.82 8.73
CA ALA A 105 -1.62 15.48 9.00
C ALA A 105 -0.09 15.46 9.13
N SER A 106 0.62 16.15 8.24
CA SER A 106 2.08 16.32 8.32
C SER A 106 2.48 17.04 9.60
N ALA A 107 1.77 18.12 9.96
CA ALA A 107 2.04 18.87 11.18
C ALA A 107 1.87 18.01 12.43
N CYS A 108 0.77 17.26 12.53
CA CYS A 108 0.52 16.33 13.63
C CYS A 108 1.58 15.24 13.74
N LEU A 109 1.92 14.57 12.61
CA LEU A 109 2.92 13.52 12.59
C LEU A 109 4.30 14.05 13.00
N ARG A 110 4.70 15.20 12.45
CA ARG A 110 5.98 15.84 12.76
C ARG A 110 6.05 16.24 14.23
N HIS A 111 5.00 16.86 14.75
CA HIS A 111 4.91 17.22 16.16
C HIS A 111 5.03 15.98 17.06
N PHE A 112 4.35 14.88 16.71
CA PHE A 112 4.48 13.59 17.40
C PHE A 112 5.92 13.06 17.38
N CYS A 113 6.56 13.02 16.21
CA CYS A 113 7.93 12.53 16.05
C CYS A 113 8.95 13.33 16.88
N ILE A 114 8.79 14.66 16.96
CA ILE A 114 9.72 15.53 17.69
C ILE A 114 9.52 15.43 19.20
N ASN A 115 8.25 15.42 19.65
CA ASN A 115 7.93 15.64 21.06
C ASN A 115 7.58 14.36 21.84
N TYR A 116 7.08 13.33 21.16
CA TYR A 116 6.43 12.18 21.81
C TYR A 116 7.01 10.83 21.41
N LEU A 117 7.61 10.71 20.22
CA LEU A 117 8.21 9.45 19.77
C LEU A 117 9.47 9.12 20.60
N LYS A 118 9.41 8.00 21.34
CA LYS A 118 10.54 7.53 22.14
C LYS A 118 11.55 6.77 21.26
N PRO A 119 12.86 6.76 21.63
CA PRO A 119 13.83 5.90 20.98
C PRO A 119 13.35 4.45 20.97
N THR A 120 13.56 3.73 19.86
CA THR A 120 13.18 2.31 19.66
C THR A 120 11.68 1.99 19.70
N GLN A 121 10.80 2.99 19.84
CA GLN A 121 9.35 2.78 19.85
C GLN A 121 8.79 2.32 18.50
N ILE A 122 9.43 2.73 17.40
CA ILE A 122 9.16 2.20 16.06
C ILE A 122 10.31 1.26 15.70
N GLY A 123 9.99 -0.02 15.46
CA GLY A 123 10.96 -0.98 14.98
C GLY A 123 11.39 -0.64 13.55
N ILE A 124 12.67 -0.34 13.36
CA ILE A 124 13.26 -0.21 12.03
C ILE A 124 13.61 -1.62 11.55
N ILE A 125 13.15 -2.00 10.37
CA ILE A 125 13.45 -3.31 9.79
C ILE A 125 14.98 -3.41 9.64
N PRO A 126 15.65 -4.44 10.20
CA PRO A 126 17.09 -4.63 10.02
C PRO A 126 17.46 -4.82 8.54
N ASP A 127 18.72 -4.59 8.18
CA ASP A 127 19.20 -4.68 6.78
C ASP A 127 18.95 -6.06 6.15
N ASN A 128 18.97 -7.13 6.96
CA ASN A 128 18.68 -8.51 6.52
C ASN A 128 17.22 -8.93 6.78
N GLY A 129 16.35 -7.98 7.10
CA GLY A 129 15.00 -8.25 7.58
C GLY A 129 14.97 -8.88 8.96
N TYR A 130 13.83 -9.47 9.31
CA TYR A 130 13.64 -10.15 10.60
C TYR A 130 14.06 -11.63 10.57
N HIS A 131 14.53 -12.13 9.43
CA HIS A 131 14.89 -13.53 9.21
C HIS A 131 16.41 -13.65 9.16
N LYS A 132 16.97 -14.51 10.01
CA LYS A 132 18.40 -14.44 10.35
C LYS A 132 19.34 -15.08 9.32
N ASP A 133 18.86 -15.82 8.32
CA ASP A 133 19.73 -16.78 7.62
C ASP A 133 19.51 -16.97 6.10
N THR A 134 18.73 -16.11 5.41
CA THR A 134 18.46 -16.32 3.97
C THR A 134 18.83 -15.11 3.12
N ASN A 135 19.95 -15.19 2.41
CA ASN A 135 20.32 -14.26 1.33
C ASN A 135 19.66 -14.60 -0.03
N GLN A 136 18.80 -15.63 -0.08
CA GLN A 136 18.19 -16.08 -1.32
C GLN A 136 17.00 -15.19 -1.71
N SER A 137 17.01 -14.63 -2.91
CA SER A 137 15.88 -13.85 -3.42
C SER A 137 14.72 -14.76 -3.86
N LEU A 138 13.48 -14.31 -3.64
CA LEU A 138 12.28 -15.03 -4.08
C LEU A 138 12.29 -15.28 -5.60
N ILE A 139 12.75 -14.29 -6.37
CA ILE A 139 12.87 -14.40 -7.83
C ILE A 139 13.89 -15.48 -8.24
N ALA A 140 15.02 -15.61 -7.54
CA ALA A 140 15.99 -16.68 -7.81
C ALA A 140 15.36 -18.07 -7.64
N ILE A 141 14.57 -18.26 -6.57
CA ILE A 141 13.89 -19.54 -6.33
C ILE A 141 12.88 -19.84 -7.43
N LYS A 142 12.06 -18.85 -7.84
CA LYS A 142 11.10 -19.02 -8.94
C LYS A 142 11.78 -19.36 -10.27
N VAL A 143 12.91 -18.73 -10.56
CA VAL A 143 13.74 -19.03 -11.74
C VAL A 143 14.25 -20.46 -11.70
N ILE A 144 14.77 -20.94 -10.57
CA ILE A 144 15.23 -22.32 -10.43
C ILE A 144 14.09 -23.29 -10.69
N ARG A 145 12.92 -23.08 -10.08
CA ARG A 145 11.70 -23.88 -10.30
C ARG A 145 11.25 -23.89 -11.75
N TRP A 146 11.36 -22.76 -12.43
CA TRP A 146 11.05 -22.66 -13.85
C TRP A 146 12.01 -23.46 -14.72
N ILE A 147 13.31 -23.44 -14.41
CA ILE A 147 14.30 -24.27 -15.12
C ILE A 147 14.04 -25.76 -14.88
N GLU A 148 13.68 -26.16 -13.66
CA GLU A 148 13.25 -27.54 -13.37
C GLU A 148 12.05 -27.93 -14.23
N HIS A 149 11.05 -27.04 -14.36
CA HIS A 149 9.87 -27.25 -15.18
C HIS A 149 10.19 -27.36 -16.67
N GLU A 150 10.97 -26.44 -17.24
CA GLU A 150 11.32 -26.44 -18.67
C GLU A 150 12.21 -27.62 -19.07
N THR A 151 13.15 -27.99 -18.21
CA THR A 151 14.19 -28.98 -18.57
C THR A 151 13.91 -30.39 -18.06
N GLY A 152 13.01 -30.53 -17.08
CA GLY A 152 12.76 -31.79 -16.37
C GLY A 152 13.93 -32.24 -15.47
N LEU A 153 14.97 -31.41 -15.31
CA LEU A 153 16.14 -31.72 -14.50
C LEU A 153 15.91 -31.33 -13.05
N GLN A 154 16.43 -32.13 -12.11
CA GLN A 154 16.44 -31.75 -10.70
C GLN A 154 17.61 -30.81 -10.40
N ILE A 155 17.32 -29.74 -9.66
CA ILE A 155 18.31 -28.72 -9.30
C ILE A 155 18.46 -28.70 -7.78
N GLN A 156 19.67 -29.01 -7.31
CA GLN A 156 19.99 -28.86 -5.89
C GLN A 156 20.07 -27.38 -5.53
N ASN A 157 19.31 -26.93 -4.54
CA ASN A 157 19.29 -25.56 -4.04
C ASN A 157 19.03 -25.55 -2.52
N GLN A 158 18.89 -24.38 -1.91
CA GLN A 158 18.66 -24.23 -0.47
C GLN A 158 17.45 -25.02 0.07
N GLN A 159 16.42 -25.22 -0.75
CA GLN A 159 15.19 -25.94 -0.37
C GLN A 159 15.29 -27.46 -0.55
N SER A 160 16.36 -27.96 -1.16
CA SER A 160 16.62 -29.39 -1.28
C SER A 160 16.93 -29.97 0.10
N ALA A 161 16.57 -31.24 0.35
CA ALA A 161 16.85 -31.90 1.63
C ALA A 161 18.36 -31.90 2.00
N GLU A 162 19.22 -31.84 0.99
CA GLU A 162 20.68 -31.78 1.11
C GLU A 162 21.23 -30.35 1.31
N GLY A 163 20.36 -29.33 1.22
CA GLY A 163 20.72 -27.91 1.19
C GLY A 163 21.43 -27.47 -0.09
N GLU A 164 21.94 -26.23 -0.10
CA GLU A 164 22.75 -25.68 -1.19
C GLU A 164 23.99 -26.53 -1.45
N TYR A 165 24.34 -26.68 -2.74
CA TYR A 165 25.58 -27.37 -3.09
C TYR A 165 26.79 -26.56 -2.63
N ARG A 166 27.68 -27.22 -1.90
CA ARG A 166 28.89 -26.63 -1.32
C ARG A 166 30.12 -27.21 -2.00
N LEU A 167 30.82 -26.39 -2.75
CA LEU A 167 32.04 -26.75 -3.46
C LEU A 167 33.25 -26.18 -2.73
N ARG A 168 34.18 -27.04 -2.34
CA ARG A 168 35.49 -26.60 -1.87
C ARG A 168 36.42 -26.52 -3.06
N VAL A 169 36.87 -25.33 -3.40
CA VAL A 169 37.72 -25.08 -4.58
C VAL A 169 39.22 -25.18 -4.23
N SER A 170 40.05 -25.11 -5.26
CA SER A 170 41.51 -25.27 -5.25
C SER A 170 42.24 -24.41 -4.22
N ASP A 171 41.78 -23.17 -3.99
CA ASP A 171 42.34 -22.24 -3.01
C ASP A 171 41.90 -22.50 -1.55
N GLY A 172 41.10 -23.55 -1.33
CA GLY A 172 40.56 -23.94 -0.03
C GLY A 172 39.28 -23.20 0.38
N SER A 173 38.82 -22.22 -0.40
CA SER A 173 37.57 -21.51 -0.16
C SER A 173 36.35 -22.39 -0.43
N LEU A 174 35.23 -22.02 0.20
CA LEU A 174 33.96 -22.75 0.10
C LEU A 174 32.97 -21.90 -0.69
N LEU A 175 32.63 -22.33 -1.90
CA LEU A 175 31.59 -21.72 -2.72
C LEU A 175 30.24 -22.37 -2.41
N ARG A 176 29.22 -21.55 -2.18
CA ARG A 176 27.81 -21.96 -2.13
C ARG A 176 27.14 -21.54 -3.42
N LEU A 177 26.50 -22.47 -4.12
CA LEU A 177 25.85 -22.21 -5.41
C LEU A 177 24.34 -22.00 -5.22
N ASP A 178 23.75 -21.07 -5.97
CA ASP A 178 22.29 -20.84 -5.94
C ASP A 178 21.51 -22.08 -6.41
N GLY A 179 22.03 -22.74 -7.45
CA GLY A 179 21.50 -23.99 -7.98
C GLY A 179 22.59 -24.86 -8.59
N PHE A 180 22.47 -26.18 -8.46
CA PHE A 180 23.41 -27.12 -9.08
C PHE A 180 22.72 -28.30 -9.75
N ILE A 181 23.02 -28.50 -11.04
CA ILE A 181 22.55 -29.64 -11.84
C ILE A 181 23.64 -30.70 -11.87
N LYS A 182 23.55 -31.67 -10.95
CA LYS A 182 24.55 -32.74 -10.81
C LYS A 182 24.81 -33.50 -12.12
N GLU A 183 23.73 -33.86 -12.82
CA GLU A 183 23.81 -34.68 -14.05
C GLU A 183 24.62 -34.05 -15.18
N LYS A 184 24.64 -32.71 -15.25
CA LYS A 184 25.28 -31.95 -16.34
C LYS A 184 26.51 -31.17 -15.89
N ASN A 185 26.84 -31.25 -14.60
CA ASN A 185 27.86 -30.44 -13.95
C ASN A 185 27.68 -28.92 -14.22
N ILE A 186 26.45 -28.42 -14.03
CA ILE A 186 26.11 -27.00 -14.28
C ILE A 186 25.80 -26.31 -12.95
N ALA A 187 26.56 -25.26 -12.63
CA ALA A 187 26.22 -24.29 -11.60
C ALA A 187 25.28 -23.22 -12.17
N ILE A 188 24.20 -22.90 -11.46
CA ILE A 188 23.32 -21.79 -11.75
C ILE A 188 23.62 -20.69 -10.74
N GLU A 189 23.87 -19.48 -11.25
CA GLU A 189 24.14 -18.29 -10.45
C GLU A 189 23.10 -17.22 -10.81
N PHE A 190 22.29 -16.83 -9.84
CA PHE A 190 21.30 -15.77 -10.00
C PHE A 190 21.87 -14.44 -9.47
N LEU A 191 21.91 -13.44 -10.33
CA LEU A 191 22.52 -12.15 -10.01
C LEU A 191 21.45 -11.06 -9.97
N GLY A 192 21.11 -10.63 -8.75
CA GLY A 192 20.32 -9.42 -8.51
C GLY A 192 21.05 -8.18 -9.05
N CYS A 193 20.40 -7.42 -9.92
CA CYS A 193 21.06 -6.32 -10.66
C CYS A 193 21.53 -5.22 -9.70
N ALA A 194 20.71 -4.92 -8.69
CA ALA A 194 20.96 -3.88 -7.70
C ALA A 194 22.13 -4.22 -6.75
N TRP A 195 22.32 -5.51 -6.46
CA TRP A 195 23.35 -6.01 -5.56
C TRP A 195 24.69 -6.25 -6.27
N HIS A 196 24.64 -6.88 -7.45
CA HIS A 196 25.82 -7.30 -8.22
C HIS A 196 26.31 -6.25 -9.22
N GLY A 197 25.66 -5.09 -9.32
CA GLY A 197 26.14 -3.98 -10.15
C GLY A 197 25.95 -4.19 -11.65
N HIS A 198 24.77 -4.62 -12.08
CA HIS A 198 24.49 -4.81 -13.50
C HIS A 198 24.46 -3.48 -14.27
N ASP A 199 24.87 -3.52 -15.54
CA ASP A 199 24.96 -2.36 -16.43
C ASP A 199 23.60 -1.69 -16.71
N CYS A 200 22.49 -2.39 -16.47
CA CYS A 200 21.15 -1.83 -16.58
C CYS A 200 20.79 -0.84 -15.47
N LEU A 201 21.53 -0.83 -14.35
CA LEU A 201 21.29 0.07 -13.20
C LEU A 201 22.48 0.95 -12.87
N TYR A 202 23.71 0.47 -13.11
CA TYR A 202 24.92 1.14 -12.65
C TYR A 202 25.96 1.31 -13.73
N ARG A 203 26.74 2.38 -13.59
CA ARG A 203 28.04 2.55 -14.25
C ARG A 203 29.13 1.88 -13.41
N PRO A 204 30.28 1.48 -14.00
CA PRO A 204 31.32 0.72 -13.31
C PRO A 204 31.81 1.30 -11.96
N HIS A 205 31.84 2.63 -11.83
CA HIS A 205 32.36 3.31 -10.64
C HIS A 205 31.28 3.66 -9.59
N GLU A 206 30.01 3.36 -9.85
CA GLU A 206 28.91 3.64 -8.91
C GLU A 206 28.84 2.60 -7.80
N ILE A 207 28.45 3.05 -6.61
CA ILE A 207 28.31 2.20 -5.42
C ILE A 207 26.97 1.46 -5.48
N CYS A 208 27.03 0.14 -5.43
CA CYS A 208 25.88 -0.77 -5.40
C CYS A 208 25.30 -0.88 -3.98
N LEU A 209 24.16 -1.56 -3.84
CA LEU A 209 23.50 -1.79 -2.53
C LEU A 209 24.41 -2.46 -1.49
N ASN A 210 25.37 -3.27 -1.93
CA ASN A 210 26.32 -3.97 -1.07
C ASN A 210 27.51 -3.09 -0.60
N GLY A 211 27.50 -1.80 -0.93
CA GLY A 211 28.58 -0.86 -0.59
C GLY A 211 29.86 -1.03 -1.41
N LYS A 212 29.85 -1.84 -2.48
CA LYS A 212 30.97 -2.03 -3.41
C LYS A 212 30.67 -1.37 -4.75
N THR A 213 31.71 -1.08 -5.53
CA THR A 213 31.52 -0.56 -6.90
C THR A 213 31.03 -1.66 -7.83
N ALA A 214 30.28 -1.28 -8.86
CA ALA A 214 29.83 -2.24 -9.89
C ALA A 214 31.00 -2.98 -10.55
N LEU A 215 32.11 -2.28 -10.84
CA LEU A 215 33.33 -2.88 -11.38
C LEU A 215 33.93 -3.92 -10.44
N TYR A 216 34.01 -3.64 -9.14
CA TYR A 216 34.50 -4.61 -8.16
C TYR A 216 33.63 -5.87 -8.13
N ASN A 217 32.31 -5.72 -8.18
CA ASN A 217 31.39 -6.85 -8.20
C ASN A 217 31.56 -7.69 -9.49
N GLN A 218 31.78 -7.03 -10.64
CA GLN A 218 32.06 -7.70 -11.90
C GLN A 218 33.37 -8.49 -11.86
N ASP A 219 34.44 -7.91 -11.31
CA ASP A 219 35.73 -8.59 -11.13
C ASP A 219 35.58 -9.82 -10.23
N LYS A 220 34.84 -9.70 -9.12
CA LYS A 220 34.56 -10.81 -8.21
C LYS A 220 33.71 -11.91 -8.85
N LEU A 221 32.74 -11.56 -9.67
CA LEU A 221 31.97 -12.53 -10.45
C LEU A 221 32.88 -13.30 -11.42
N ASN A 222 33.78 -12.59 -12.12
CA ASN A 222 34.73 -13.22 -13.05
C ASN A 222 35.71 -14.16 -12.34
N GLU A 223 36.22 -13.77 -11.17
CA GLU A 223 37.03 -14.65 -10.30
C GLU A 223 36.25 -15.91 -9.92
N ARG A 224 34.99 -15.76 -9.50
CA ARG A 224 34.12 -16.88 -9.12
C ARG A 224 33.86 -17.84 -10.29
N ILE A 225 33.61 -17.32 -11.50
CA ILE A 225 33.40 -18.16 -12.69
C ILE A 225 34.66 -18.98 -12.99
N LYS A 226 35.84 -18.36 -12.94
CA LYS A 226 37.12 -19.06 -13.16
C LYS A 226 37.32 -20.22 -12.18
N LEU A 227 37.02 -20.00 -10.90
CA LEU A 227 37.12 -21.05 -9.87
C LEU A 227 36.17 -22.23 -10.16
N LEU A 228 34.99 -21.98 -10.73
CA LEU A 228 34.07 -23.04 -11.13
C LEU A 228 34.56 -23.79 -12.38
N GLU A 229 35.09 -23.05 -13.36
CA GLU A 229 35.68 -23.63 -14.57
C GLU A 229 36.90 -24.51 -14.27
N GLU A 230 37.74 -24.14 -13.29
CA GLU A 230 38.85 -24.96 -12.80
C GLU A 230 38.41 -26.31 -12.22
N GLN A 231 37.15 -26.42 -11.77
CA GLN A 231 36.54 -27.66 -11.28
C GLN A 231 35.73 -28.39 -12.37
N ASP A 232 35.88 -28.00 -13.64
CA ASP A 232 35.14 -28.51 -14.80
C ASP A 232 33.61 -28.28 -14.69
N ILE A 233 33.19 -27.28 -13.89
CA ILE A 233 31.79 -26.92 -13.69
C ILE A 233 31.41 -25.79 -14.64
N LYS A 234 30.37 -26.01 -15.44
CA LYS A 234 29.83 -24.98 -16.34
C LYS A 234 28.96 -24.01 -15.56
N THR A 235 29.19 -22.71 -15.72
CA THR A 235 28.39 -21.69 -15.02
C THR A 235 27.30 -21.11 -15.93
N LYS A 236 26.05 -21.16 -15.47
CA LYS A 236 24.88 -20.53 -16.10
C LYS A 236 24.46 -19.31 -15.29
N ILE A 237 24.79 -18.13 -15.79
CA ILE A 237 24.50 -16.85 -15.15
C ILE A 237 23.11 -16.35 -15.57
N ILE A 238 22.31 -15.93 -14.60
CA ILE A 238 20.98 -15.39 -14.83
C ILE A 238 20.86 -14.05 -14.14
N TRP A 239 20.77 -12.98 -14.92
CA TRP A 239 20.54 -11.63 -14.41
C TRP A 239 19.06 -11.36 -14.17
N GLU A 240 18.77 -10.73 -13.04
CA GLU A 240 17.42 -10.35 -12.61
C GLU A 240 16.65 -9.59 -13.70
N CYS A 241 17.24 -8.58 -14.34
CA CYS A 241 16.58 -7.80 -15.37
C CYS A 241 16.18 -8.64 -16.61
N ASN A 242 16.95 -9.68 -16.93
CA ASN A 242 16.65 -10.56 -18.06
C ASN A 242 15.45 -11.46 -17.74
N VAL A 243 15.28 -11.83 -16.48
CA VAL A 243 14.10 -12.56 -16.02
C VAL A 243 12.86 -11.68 -16.14
N TYR A 244 12.92 -10.43 -15.67
CA TYR A 244 11.78 -9.51 -15.82
C TYR A 244 11.40 -9.28 -17.29
N LYS A 245 12.37 -9.05 -18.18
CA LYS A 245 12.12 -8.94 -19.63
C LYS A 245 11.49 -10.20 -20.21
N LYS A 246 11.89 -11.40 -19.76
CA LYS A 246 11.26 -12.65 -20.18
C LYS A 246 9.81 -12.76 -19.70
N LEU A 247 9.53 -12.39 -18.45
CA LEU A 247 8.16 -12.41 -17.89
C LEU A 247 7.20 -11.47 -18.64
N GLU A 248 7.71 -10.43 -19.31
CA GLU A 248 6.90 -9.55 -20.16
C GLU A 248 6.52 -10.20 -21.50
N ILE A 249 7.37 -11.07 -22.03
CA ILE A 249 7.25 -11.63 -23.39
C ILE A 249 6.68 -13.06 -23.37
N ASP A 250 6.88 -13.80 -22.28
CA ASP A 250 6.48 -15.19 -22.10
C ASP A 250 5.31 -15.31 -21.10
N PRO A 251 4.07 -15.41 -21.59
CA PRO A 251 2.89 -15.54 -20.74
C PRO A 251 2.87 -16.85 -19.94
N GLU A 252 3.51 -17.91 -20.44
CA GLU A 252 3.56 -19.21 -19.77
C GLU A 252 4.48 -19.12 -18.56
N MET A 253 5.69 -18.59 -18.74
CA MET A 253 6.63 -18.32 -17.66
C MET A 253 6.00 -17.40 -16.62
N LYS A 254 5.30 -16.35 -17.06
CA LYS A 254 4.59 -15.44 -16.15
C LYS A 254 3.53 -16.15 -15.33
N LEU A 255 2.66 -16.92 -15.97
CA LEU A 255 1.61 -17.68 -15.28
C LEU A 255 2.21 -18.69 -14.28
N PHE A 256 3.30 -19.35 -14.64
CA PHE A 256 4.01 -20.26 -13.75
C PHE A 256 4.60 -19.52 -12.53
N PHE A 257 5.23 -18.36 -12.74
CA PHE A 257 5.75 -17.53 -11.66
C PHE A 257 4.65 -17.04 -10.73
N ASP A 258 3.52 -16.60 -11.28
CA ASP A 258 2.38 -16.12 -10.51
C ASP A 258 1.74 -17.26 -9.70
N ALA A 259 1.66 -18.47 -10.28
CA ALA A 259 1.11 -19.65 -9.60
C ALA A 259 2.00 -20.21 -8.48
N LEU A 260 3.31 -19.96 -8.50
CA LEU A 260 4.23 -20.43 -7.45
C LEU A 260 3.96 -19.71 -6.12
N PRO A 261 3.82 -20.47 -5.00
CA PRO A 261 3.49 -19.86 -3.72
C PRO A 261 4.69 -19.08 -3.21
N ASP A 262 4.42 -17.99 -2.51
CA ASP A 262 5.46 -17.26 -1.80
C ASP A 262 5.92 -18.06 -0.58
N ILE A 263 7.02 -18.79 -0.80
CA ILE A 263 7.76 -19.61 0.17
C ILE A 263 8.87 -18.83 0.88
N GLY A 264 9.04 -17.55 0.56
CA GLY A 264 10.05 -16.71 1.18
C GLY A 264 9.74 -16.38 2.64
N PRO A 265 10.61 -15.61 3.31
CA PRO A 265 10.30 -15.02 4.60
C PRO A 265 9.04 -14.12 4.56
N LEU A 266 8.40 -13.91 5.72
CA LEU A 266 7.38 -12.88 5.87
C LEU A 266 8.03 -11.50 5.73
N PHE A 267 7.54 -10.71 4.76
CA PHE A 267 7.93 -9.32 4.60
C PHE A 267 6.74 -8.40 4.94
N PRO A 268 6.84 -7.53 5.98
CA PRO A 268 5.71 -6.73 6.45
C PRO A 268 5.04 -5.87 5.38
N ARG A 269 5.81 -5.39 4.39
CA ARG A 269 5.29 -4.56 3.29
C ARG A 269 4.26 -5.28 2.42
N ASP A 270 4.33 -6.61 2.35
CA ASP A 270 3.39 -7.41 1.55
C ASP A 270 1.98 -7.37 2.15
N SER A 271 1.86 -7.13 3.45
CA SER A 271 0.57 -6.94 4.12
C SER A 271 0.00 -5.53 3.96
N PHE A 272 0.79 -4.59 3.42
CA PHE A 272 0.41 -3.18 3.33
C PHE A 272 -0.40 -2.87 2.07
N HIS A 273 -1.71 -2.73 2.26
CA HIS A 273 -2.68 -2.49 1.20
C HIS A 273 -3.40 -1.15 1.39
N GLY A 274 -3.88 -0.60 0.27
CA GLY A 274 -4.73 0.60 0.29
C GLY A 274 -6.17 0.28 0.66
N GLY A 275 -7.06 1.25 0.43
CA GLY A 275 -8.50 1.05 0.60
C GLY A 275 -9.07 -0.02 -0.32
N ARG A 276 -10.13 -0.69 0.13
CA ARG A 276 -10.91 -1.61 -0.70
C ARG A 276 -11.77 -0.83 -1.68
N THR A 277 -11.56 -1.07 -2.97
CA THR A 277 -12.44 -0.60 -4.04
C THR A 277 -12.92 -1.81 -4.84
N GLY A 278 -14.22 -2.06 -4.85
CA GLY A 278 -14.78 -3.24 -5.52
C GLY A 278 -16.26 -3.07 -5.81
N PRO A 279 -16.64 -2.52 -6.98
CA PRO A 279 -18.03 -2.42 -7.37
C PRO A 279 -18.60 -3.81 -7.63
N LEU A 280 -19.77 -4.12 -7.06
CA LEU A 280 -20.51 -5.35 -7.37
C LEU A 280 -21.17 -5.28 -8.75
N ALA A 281 -21.61 -4.09 -9.15
CA ALA A 281 -22.16 -3.79 -10.46
C ALA A 281 -21.69 -2.41 -10.91
N LEU A 282 -21.33 -2.28 -12.18
CA LEU A 282 -20.93 -0.99 -12.79
C LEU A 282 -22.13 -0.22 -13.36
N LYS A 283 -23.21 -0.92 -13.69
CA LYS A 283 -24.46 -0.36 -14.20
C LYS A 283 -25.62 -1.10 -13.55
N CYS A 284 -26.61 -0.35 -13.06
CA CYS A 284 -27.95 -0.87 -12.81
C CYS A 284 -28.80 -0.51 -14.03
N ASN A 285 -29.31 -1.49 -14.77
CA ASN A 285 -30.16 -1.19 -15.93
C ASN A 285 -31.60 -1.00 -15.47
N LEU A 286 -32.16 0.20 -15.68
CA LEU A 286 -33.53 0.56 -15.31
C LEU A 286 -34.48 0.59 -16.53
N GLU A 287 -33.99 0.19 -17.72
CA GLU A 287 -34.79 0.10 -18.93
C GLU A 287 -35.98 -0.86 -18.73
N GLY A 288 -37.20 -0.30 -18.71
CA GLY A 288 -38.45 -1.05 -18.49
C GLY A 288 -39.21 -0.67 -17.21
N ASN A 289 -38.56 -0.03 -16.23
CA ASN A 289 -39.16 0.37 -14.96
C ASN A 289 -39.28 1.90 -14.84
N LEU A 290 -39.86 2.54 -15.86
CA LEU A 290 -40.00 4.02 -15.91
C LEU A 290 -41.01 4.59 -14.90
N GLU A 291 -41.86 3.73 -14.32
CA GLU A 291 -42.90 4.13 -13.34
C GLU A 291 -42.45 3.94 -11.88
N GLU A 292 -41.31 3.28 -11.64
CA GLU A 292 -40.80 3.03 -10.29
C GLU A 292 -39.77 4.10 -9.90
N THR A 293 -39.90 4.64 -8.68
CA THR A 293 -38.88 5.51 -8.09
C THR A 293 -37.84 4.65 -7.38
N PHE A 294 -36.58 4.78 -7.78
CA PHE A 294 -35.46 4.13 -7.11
C PHE A 294 -34.77 5.11 -6.17
N GLU A 295 -34.49 4.66 -4.94
CA GLU A 295 -33.68 5.40 -3.99
C GLU A 295 -32.24 4.87 -3.98
N ILE A 296 -31.26 5.77 -4.03
CA ILE A 296 -29.84 5.43 -3.89
C ILE A 296 -29.39 5.95 -2.53
N SER A 297 -29.04 5.04 -1.63
CA SER A 297 -28.42 5.39 -0.35
C SER A 297 -26.90 5.35 -0.48
N CYS A 298 -26.23 6.45 -0.09
CA CYS A 298 -24.78 6.53 -0.01
C CYS A 298 -24.37 6.63 1.47
N TYR A 299 -23.55 5.70 1.93
CA TYR A 299 -22.98 5.72 3.27
C TYR A 299 -21.50 6.08 3.16
N ASP A 300 -21.11 7.16 3.82
CA ASP A 300 -19.72 7.59 3.90
C ASP A 300 -19.28 7.69 5.37
N VAL A 301 -18.11 7.14 5.66
CA VAL A 301 -17.53 7.20 7.00
C VAL A 301 -16.68 8.46 7.09
N VAL A 302 -17.20 9.46 7.81
CA VAL A 302 -16.48 10.71 8.05
C VAL A 302 -15.17 10.39 8.78
N SER A 303 -14.05 10.66 8.10
CA SER A 303 -12.70 10.50 8.66
C SER A 303 -12.34 9.08 9.11
N LEU A 304 -12.59 8.07 8.25
CA LEU A 304 -12.27 6.66 8.53
C LEU A 304 -10.84 6.44 9.08
N TYR A 305 -9.80 6.87 8.36
CA TYR A 305 -8.41 6.65 8.80
C TYR A 305 -8.07 7.37 10.12
N PRO A 306 -8.42 8.65 10.32
CA PRO A 306 -8.28 9.29 11.63
C PRO A 306 -8.98 8.55 12.77
N ALA A 307 -10.19 8.03 12.55
CA ALA A 307 -10.89 7.26 13.56
C ALA A 307 -10.13 5.96 13.91
N VAL A 308 -9.61 5.24 12.91
CA VAL A 308 -8.77 4.05 13.13
C VAL A 308 -7.48 4.43 13.86
N ASN A 309 -6.80 5.53 13.49
CA ASN A 309 -5.61 6.02 14.19
C ASN A 309 -5.87 6.35 15.67
N PHE A 310 -7.08 6.79 16.01
CA PHE A 310 -7.44 7.17 17.37
C PHE A 310 -7.86 5.97 18.24
N TYR A 311 -8.64 5.03 17.68
CA TYR A 311 -9.24 3.94 18.46
C TYR A 311 -8.51 2.60 18.37
N ALA A 312 -7.69 2.37 17.34
CA ALA A 312 -7.06 1.07 17.12
C ALA A 312 -5.71 0.94 17.86
N ASP A 313 -5.42 -0.28 18.28
CA ASP A 313 -4.08 -0.66 18.76
C ASP A 313 -3.11 -0.73 17.58
N TYR A 314 -1.96 -0.06 17.71
CA TYR A 314 -0.86 -0.13 16.73
C TYR A 314 0.30 -0.96 17.26
N PRO A 315 0.96 -1.76 16.40
CA PRO A 315 2.18 -2.46 16.78
C PRO A 315 3.30 -1.45 17.08
N ILE A 316 4.02 -1.67 18.18
CA ILE A 316 5.18 -0.86 18.60
C ILE A 316 6.40 -1.76 18.80
N GLY A 317 7.59 -1.21 18.58
CA GLY A 317 8.86 -1.92 18.73
C GLY A 317 9.15 -2.92 17.61
N HIS A 318 10.08 -3.84 17.89
CA HIS A 318 10.42 -4.94 16.98
C HIS A 318 9.50 -6.14 17.23
N PRO A 319 8.99 -6.80 16.17
CA PRO A 319 8.20 -8.02 16.33
C PRO A 319 9.07 -9.19 16.80
N GLU A 320 8.44 -10.12 17.51
CA GLU A 320 8.95 -11.47 17.69
C GLU A 320 8.59 -12.31 16.46
N VAL A 321 9.58 -12.99 15.87
CA VAL A 321 9.36 -13.90 14.74
C VAL A 321 9.07 -15.29 15.28
N LEU A 322 7.89 -15.80 14.96
CA LEU A 322 7.42 -17.11 15.38
C LEU A 322 7.20 -18.00 14.15
N GLU A 323 7.92 -19.11 14.08
CA GLU A 323 7.67 -20.19 13.12
C GLU A 323 6.76 -21.23 13.78
N LEU A 324 5.51 -21.32 13.31
CA LEU A 324 4.54 -22.26 13.86
C LEU A 324 4.48 -23.58 13.07
N ASN A 325 4.70 -23.53 11.75
CA ASN A 325 4.78 -24.64 10.81
C ASN A 325 3.77 -25.77 11.07
N LYS A 326 2.51 -25.41 11.36
CA LYS A 326 1.43 -26.34 11.72
C LYS A 326 0.11 -25.97 11.06
N GLU A 327 -0.69 -26.97 10.71
CA GLU A 327 -2.06 -26.75 10.27
C GLU A 327 -2.90 -26.18 11.43
N VAL A 328 -3.68 -25.15 11.15
CA VAL A 328 -4.55 -24.48 12.12
C VAL A 328 -6.00 -24.45 11.61
N HIS A 329 -6.95 -24.20 12.49
CA HIS A 329 -8.36 -24.05 12.10
C HIS A 329 -8.93 -22.77 12.70
N TRP A 330 -8.37 -21.63 12.26
CA TRP A 330 -8.76 -20.30 12.73
C TRP A 330 -9.92 -19.76 11.92
N THR A 331 -11.12 -19.86 12.48
CA THR A 331 -12.37 -19.43 11.85
C THR A 331 -13.01 -18.23 12.55
N LYS A 332 -12.52 -17.90 13.74
CA LYS A 332 -12.98 -16.79 14.57
C LYS A 332 -11.81 -15.96 15.09
N HIS A 333 -12.11 -14.77 15.59
CA HIS A 333 -11.08 -13.87 16.13
C HIS A 333 -10.35 -14.49 17.32
N GLU A 334 -11.08 -15.20 18.18
CA GLU A 334 -10.55 -15.77 19.41
C GLU A 334 -9.51 -16.87 19.15
N ASP A 335 -9.60 -17.53 17.99
CA ASP A 335 -8.67 -18.59 17.58
C ASP A 335 -7.25 -18.07 17.33
N LEU A 336 -7.10 -16.76 17.12
CA LEU A 336 -5.80 -16.12 16.93
C LEU A 336 -5.04 -15.96 18.23
N HIS A 337 -5.70 -16.02 19.40
CA HIS A 337 -5.01 -15.87 20.67
C HIS A 337 -3.98 -16.99 20.91
N PRO A 338 -2.79 -16.66 21.45
CA PRO A 338 -2.37 -15.36 21.97
C PRO A 338 -1.73 -14.41 20.93
N TYR A 339 -1.74 -14.77 19.65
CA TYR A 339 -1.02 -14.06 18.59
C TYR A 339 -1.74 -12.77 18.15
N ARG A 340 -0.99 -11.67 18.04
CA ARG A 340 -1.40 -10.42 17.39
C ARG A 340 -0.25 -9.94 16.52
N GLY A 341 -0.48 -9.78 15.22
CA GLY A 341 0.56 -9.33 14.31
C GLY A 341 0.25 -9.59 12.83
N ILE A 342 1.32 -9.69 12.06
CA ILE A 342 1.30 -10.02 10.63
C ILE A 342 1.50 -11.52 10.50
N PHE A 343 0.68 -12.16 9.68
CA PHE A 343 0.74 -13.59 9.46
C PHE A 343 1.04 -13.88 7.99
N LYS A 344 1.92 -14.84 7.75
CA LYS A 344 2.11 -15.45 6.43
C LYS A 344 1.52 -16.86 6.50
N LEU A 345 0.46 -17.10 5.74
CA LEU A 345 -0.37 -18.30 5.87
C LEU A 345 -0.71 -18.84 4.48
N PHE A 346 -0.85 -20.15 4.35
CA PHE A 346 -1.65 -20.71 3.26
C PHE A 346 -3.13 -20.65 3.62
N ILE A 347 -3.95 -20.11 2.72
CA ILE A 347 -5.38 -19.90 2.99
C ILE A 347 -6.22 -20.84 2.12
N ILE A 348 -7.12 -21.58 2.75
CA ILE A 348 -8.22 -22.27 2.09
C ILE A 348 -9.48 -21.39 2.23
N PRO A 349 -9.88 -20.68 1.17
CA PRO A 349 -11.07 -19.85 1.20
C PRO A 349 -12.35 -20.70 1.23
N PRO A 350 -13.43 -20.19 1.84
CA PRO A 350 -14.76 -20.80 1.73
C PRO A 350 -15.26 -20.80 0.27
N ASP A 351 -16.20 -21.68 -0.03
CA ASP A 351 -16.69 -21.89 -1.39
C ASP A 351 -17.62 -20.77 -1.90
N ASP A 352 -18.32 -20.07 -1.00
CA ASP A 352 -19.50 -19.25 -1.28
C ASP A 352 -19.53 -17.90 -0.54
N LEU A 353 -18.37 -17.32 -0.23
CA LEU A 353 -18.33 -16.02 0.45
C LEU A 353 -18.70 -14.87 -0.49
N PHE A 354 -19.82 -14.21 -0.18
CA PHE A 354 -20.37 -13.10 -0.97
C PHE A 354 -19.39 -11.94 -1.17
N ILE A 355 -18.62 -11.60 -0.13
CA ILE A 355 -17.65 -10.50 -0.14
C ILE A 355 -16.29 -11.07 0.30
N PRO A 356 -15.40 -11.42 -0.65
CA PRO A 356 -14.05 -11.84 -0.32
C PRO A 356 -13.32 -10.72 0.44
N VAL A 357 -12.53 -11.08 1.47
CA VAL A 357 -11.87 -10.10 2.36
C VAL A 357 -10.35 -10.18 2.35
N ILE A 358 -9.78 -11.25 1.79
CA ILE A 358 -8.33 -11.39 1.64
C ILE A 358 -7.87 -10.62 0.39
N PRO A 359 -7.02 -9.58 0.55
CA PRO A 359 -6.44 -8.87 -0.59
C PRO A 359 -5.24 -9.63 -1.17
N GLU A 360 -5.08 -9.55 -2.48
CA GLU A 360 -3.86 -9.93 -3.19
C GLU A 360 -3.59 -8.95 -4.34
N ARG A 361 -2.32 -8.66 -4.64
CA ARG A 361 -1.94 -7.86 -5.80
C ARG A 361 -1.71 -8.76 -7.01
N ILE A 362 -2.69 -8.83 -7.89
CA ILE A 362 -2.64 -9.64 -9.12
C ILE A 362 -2.80 -8.70 -10.32
N HIS A 363 -1.97 -8.90 -11.36
CA HIS A 363 -1.96 -8.07 -12.57
C HIS A 363 -1.86 -6.57 -12.29
N GLY A 364 -1.08 -6.18 -11.27
CA GLY A 364 -0.88 -4.80 -10.84
C GLY A 364 -2.06 -4.16 -10.10
N LYS A 365 -3.15 -4.90 -9.85
CA LYS A 365 -4.35 -4.41 -9.16
C LYS A 365 -4.54 -5.11 -7.82
N LEU A 366 -5.13 -4.40 -6.86
CA LEU A 366 -5.57 -4.99 -5.60
C LEU A 366 -6.90 -5.73 -5.84
N ILE A 367 -6.90 -7.05 -5.69
CA ILE A 367 -8.05 -7.91 -5.96
C ILE A 367 -8.39 -8.70 -4.70
N PHE A 368 -9.68 -8.92 -4.47
CA PHE A 368 -10.20 -9.74 -3.38
C PHE A 368 -10.89 -10.96 -3.99
N HIS A 369 -10.31 -12.15 -3.83
CA HIS A 369 -10.78 -13.36 -4.50
C HIS A 369 -10.89 -14.58 -3.58
N LEU A 370 -11.64 -15.59 -4.03
CA LEU A 370 -11.70 -16.92 -3.42
C LEU A 370 -10.85 -17.97 -4.16
N CYS A 371 -10.19 -17.60 -5.26
CA CYS A 371 -9.40 -18.53 -6.04
C CYS A 371 -8.26 -17.76 -6.72
N HIS A 372 -7.05 -17.90 -6.19
CA HIS A 372 -5.83 -17.30 -6.74
C HIS A 372 -5.63 -17.74 -8.20
N GLN A 373 -5.62 -19.06 -8.45
CA GLN A 373 -5.43 -19.62 -9.80
C GLN A 373 -6.47 -19.10 -10.81
N CYS A 374 -7.73 -18.97 -10.40
CA CYS A 374 -8.77 -18.43 -11.27
C CYS A 374 -8.50 -16.97 -11.61
N THR A 375 -7.98 -16.20 -10.65
CA THR A 375 -7.74 -14.75 -10.80
C THR A 375 -6.52 -14.47 -11.68
N ILE A 376 -5.43 -15.26 -11.55
CA ILE A 376 -4.24 -15.08 -12.41
C ILE A 376 -4.52 -15.48 -13.87
N GLU A 377 -5.44 -16.42 -14.11
CA GLU A 377 -5.83 -16.88 -15.45
C GLU A 377 -6.89 -16.04 -16.17
N ILE A 378 -7.58 -15.14 -15.46
CA ILE A 378 -8.64 -14.29 -16.03
C ILE A 378 -8.08 -12.88 -16.28
N GLU A 379 -8.75 -12.11 -17.13
CA GLU A 379 -8.43 -10.71 -17.39
C GLU A 379 -8.28 -9.85 -16.12
N SER A 380 -7.38 -8.86 -16.21
CA SER A 380 -6.99 -7.98 -15.10
C SER A 380 -8.18 -7.25 -14.46
N GLY A 381 -8.36 -7.45 -13.15
CA GLY A 381 -9.37 -6.76 -12.34
C GLY A 381 -10.69 -7.51 -12.19
N ILE A 382 -10.78 -8.76 -12.65
CA ILE A 382 -11.95 -9.62 -12.48
C ILE A 382 -11.66 -10.67 -11.41
N ALA A 383 -12.45 -10.70 -10.34
CA ALA A 383 -12.48 -11.80 -9.37
C ALA A 383 -13.65 -12.73 -9.69
N LYS A 384 -13.43 -13.74 -10.56
CA LYS A 384 -14.44 -14.77 -10.87
C LYS A 384 -13.88 -16.17 -10.65
N ARG A 385 -14.69 -17.05 -10.06
CA ARG A 385 -14.37 -18.46 -9.90
C ARG A 385 -14.75 -19.22 -11.16
N LYS A 386 -13.87 -20.10 -11.66
CA LYS A 386 -14.22 -21.10 -12.70
C LYS A 386 -14.67 -22.39 -11.99
N GLU A 387 -15.91 -22.82 -12.19
CA GLU A 387 -16.55 -23.93 -11.44
C GLU A 387 -15.76 -25.26 -11.50
N ASN A 388 -15.03 -25.52 -12.60
CA ASN A 388 -14.38 -26.82 -12.85
C ASN A 388 -12.90 -26.93 -12.45
N LYS A 389 -12.29 -25.90 -11.85
CA LYS A 389 -10.84 -25.93 -11.50
C LYS A 389 -10.54 -26.13 -10.02
N TYR A 390 -11.56 -26.23 -9.17
CA TYR A 390 -11.38 -26.42 -7.73
C TYR A 390 -11.56 -27.89 -7.33
N SER A 391 -10.57 -28.73 -7.63
CA SER A 391 -10.38 -29.94 -6.83
C SER A 391 -9.67 -29.52 -5.55
N LYS A 392 -10.30 -29.77 -4.39
CA LYS A 392 -9.75 -29.62 -3.02
C LYS A 392 -8.34 -30.23 -2.82
N GLU A 393 -7.82 -30.97 -3.80
CA GLU A 393 -6.46 -31.52 -3.88
C GLU A 393 -5.37 -30.50 -4.28
N ILE A 394 -5.67 -29.50 -5.11
CA ILE A 394 -4.68 -28.49 -5.58
C ILE A 394 -4.62 -27.30 -4.62
N GLY A 395 -5.76 -26.89 -4.04
CA GLY A 395 -5.83 -25.81 -3.05
C GLY A 395 -5.01 -26.04 -1.79
N ARG A 396 -4.64 -27.29 -1.49
CA ARG A 396 -3.69 -27.64 -0.41
C ARG A 396 -2.24 -27.21 -0.68
N LYS A 397 -1.88 -26.80 -1.91
CA LYS A 397 -0.49 -26.61 -2.31
C LYS A 397 -0.05 -25.17 -2.65
N TRP A 398 -0.94 -24.21 -2.93
CA TRP A 398 -0.50 -23.03 -3.73
C TRP A 398 -0.94 -21.61 -3.28
N CYS A 399 -1.68 -21.40 -2.20
CA CYS A 399 -2.17 -20.05 -1.85
C CYS A 399 -1.52 -19.46 -0.59
N ALA A 400 -0.23 -19.08 -0.65
CA ALA A 400 0.42 -18.31 0.40
C ALA A 400 -0.03 -16.85 0.36
N HIS A 401 -0.48 -16.31 1.48
CA HIS A 401 -0.88 -14.91 1.65
C HIS A 401 -0.18 -14.33 2.88
N SER A 402 0.36 -13.12 2.74
CA SER A 402 0.81 -12.30 3.87
C SER A 402 -0.28 -11.29 4.20
N THR A 403 -0.88 -11.37 5.38
CA THR A 403 -1.97 -10.46 5.78
C THR A 403 -1.88 -10.08 7.25
N THR A 404 -2.24 -8.83 7.55
CA THR A 404 -2.58 -8.37 8.90
C THR A 404 -4.00 -8.83 9.20
N ILE A 405 -4.13 -9.87 10.03
CA ILE A 405 -5.44 -10.47 10.28
C ILE A 405 -6.29 -9.53 11.14
N CYS A 406 -7.31 -8.92 10.54
CA CYS A 406 -8.56 -8.51 11.18
C CYS A 406 -9.63 -9.56 10.82
N PRO A 407 -10.66 -9.79 11.66
CA PRO A 407 -11.29 -11.10 11.87
C PRO A 407 -11.75 -11.77 10.57
N LEU A 408 -11.07 -12.87 10.23
CA LEU A 408 -11.42 -13.76 9.13
C LEU A 408 -12.59 -14.63 9.54
N LEU A 409 -13.80 -14.09 9.47
CA LEU A 409 -15.00 -14.90 9.56
C LEU A 409 -14.96 -15.94 8.42
N ASN A 410 -14.87 -17.22 8.80
CA ASN A 410 -15.06 -18.40 7.94
C ASN A 410 -13.93 -18.81 6.97
N TYR A 411 -12.67 -18.43 7.19
CA TYR A 411 -11.55 -18.98 6.41
C TYR A 411 -10.89 -20.16 7.14
N ARG A 412 -10.39 -21.18 6.41
CA ARG A 412 -9.53 -22.23 6.97
C ARG A 412 -8.08 -21.93 6.59
N LEU A 413 -7.16 -21.99 7.55
CA LEU A 413 -5.79 -21.54 7.36
C LEU A 413 -4.81 -22.73 7.54
N ILE A 414 -3.96 -23.00 6.56
CA ILE A 414 -2.86 -23.95 6.68
C ILE A 414 -1.59 -23.12 6.87
N ASN A 415 -0.88 -23.22 8.00
CA ASN A 415 0.45 -22.61 8.12
C ASN A 415 1.52 -23.66 7.79
N ARG A 416 2.58 -23.28 7.07
CA ARG A 416 3.70 -24.16 6.72
C ARG A 416 5.01 -23.56 7.13
#